data_AF-A0A7W0Y6Z9-F1
#
_entry.id   AF-A0A7W0Y6Z9-F1
#
_cell.length_a   1.000
_cell.length_b   1.000
_cell.length_c   1.000
_cell.angle_alpha   90.00
_cell.angle_beta   90.00
_cell.angle_gamma   90.00
#
_symmetry.space_group_name_H-M   'P 1'
#
loop_
_entity.id
_entity.type
_entity.pdbx_description
1 polymer ?
#
loop_
_entity_poly.entity_id
_entity_poly.type
_entity_poly.pdbx_seq_one_letter_code
_entity_poly.pdbx_strand_id
1 'polypeptide(L)'
;MAIQDSHFRLGVVLGAIILVAAIGGARFCGSVSLPAKPDAPPTTSGTSKQLLSRSAATAGVYENLLAKDAVAAGVRAPSIEEMSRKFAYRVDEGRQVLEVGEPAKPVAGLELRALHSDDSLVLEIKNTTGATLAYNITAQPTPNIACNAARPLPLNALTIAPNETLIRTECVWRNGMALAISKVETIELPPLGVHYLHQVPPAQVGLPASVARGHQATRSRDACSSIHSNVVRTGLENGEIGWRDLVDFYARHRCQTYQFPHEYRALTRDGQITLPADGTGK
;
A
#
# COMPACT_ATOMS: atom_id res chain seq x y z
N MET A 1 -67.52 -48.49 -54.62
CA MET A 1 -66.19 -49.04 -54.96
C MET A 1 -65.48 -49.28 -53.63
N ALA A 2 -65.40 -50.55 -53.17
CA ALA A 2 -64.75 -50.87 -51.91
C ALA A 2 -63.24 -50.91 -52.13
N ILE A 3 -62.48 -50.10 -51.38
CA ILE A 3 -61.02 -50.15 -51.40
C ILE A 3 -60.62 -51.47 -50.75
N GLN A 4 -59.90 -52.33 -51.49
CA GLN A 4 -59.35 -53.57 -50.94
C GLN A 4 -58.38 -53.22 -49.79
N ASP A 5 -58.55 -53.90 -48.66
CA ASP A 5 -57.79 -53.68 -47.42
C ASP A 5 -56.26 -53.77 -47.63
N SER A 6 -55.83 -54.54 -48.64
CA SER A 6 -54.43 -54.66 -49.05
C SER A 6 -53.84 -53.35 -49.59
N HIS A 7 -54.60 -52.57 -50.36
CA HIS A 7 -54.14 -51.29 -50.92
C HIS A 7 -54.01 -50.22 -49.85
N PHE A 8 -54.90 -50.22 -48.86
CA PHE A 8 -54.82 -49.31 -47.72
C PHE A 8 -53.58 -49.60 -46.87
N ARG A 9 -53.33 -50.88 -46.54
CA ARG A 9 -52.14 -51.29 -45.77
C ARG A 9 -50.83 -50.94 -46.48
N LEU A 10 -50.77 -51.17 -47.80
CA LEU A 10 -49.60 -50.81 -48.60
C LEU A 10 -49.36 -49.29 -48.58
N GLY A 11 -50.41 -48.49 -48.72
CA GLY A 11 -50.34 -47.03 -48.67
C GLY A 11 -49.85 -46.50 -47.32
N VAL A 12 -50.32 -47.08 -46.20
CA VAL A 12 -49.86 -46.68 -44.85
C VAL A 12 -48.39 -47.00 -44.64
N VAL A 13 -47.91 -48.17 -45.08
CA VAL A 13 -46.49 -48.55 -44.95
C VAL A 13 -45.60 -47.63 -45.78
N LEU A 14 -45.97 -47.33 -47.03
CA LEU A 14 -45.24 -46.40 -47.88
C LEU A 14 -45.21 -44.98 -47.30
N GLY A 15 -46.35 -44.50 -46.78
CA GLY A 15 -46.45 -43.21 -46.11
C GLY A 15 -45.56 -43.12 -44.87
N ALA A 16 -45.51 -44.19 -44.07
CA ALA A 16 -44.65 -44.25 -42.88
C ALA A 16 -43.16 -44.23 -43.24
N ILE A 17 -42.74 -44.97 -44.28
CA ILE A 17 -41.34 -44.97 -44.74
C ILE A 17 -40.94 -43.59 -45.24
N ILE A 18 -41.78 -42.94 -46.05
CA ILE A 18 -41.51 -41.58 -46.57
C ILE A 18 -41.41 -40.58 -45.42
N LEU A 19 -42.31 -40.65 -44.43
CA LEU A 19 -42.30 -39.76 -43.28
C LEU A 19 -41.04 -39.94 -42.43
N VAL A 20 -40.63 -41.18 -42.16
CA VAL A 20 -39.41 -41.48 -41.40
C VAL A 20 -38.17 -40.99 -42.15
N ALA A 21 -38.10 -41.19 -43.47
CA ALA A 21 -37.00 -40.70 -44.29
C ALA A 21 -36.93 -39.16 -44.30
N ALA A 22 -38.08 -38.48 -44.39
CA ALA A 22 -38.15 -37.02 -44.36
C ALA A 22 -37.72 -36.45 -43.00
N ILE A 23 -38.16 -37.05 -41.89
CA ILE A 23 -37.75 -36.65 -40.53
C ILE A 23 -36.26 -36.93 -40.31
N GLY A 24 -35.75 -38.07 -40.78
CA GLY A 24 -34.33 -38.41 -40.71
C GLY A 24 -33.44 -37.43 -41.47
N GLY A 25 -33.82 -37.08 -42.71
CA GLY A 25 -33.11 -36.08 -43.51
C GLY A 25 -33.11 -34.69 -42.86
N ALA A 26 -34.24 -34.25 -42.33
CA ALA A 26 -34.35 -32.95 -41.66
C ALA A 26 -33.57 -32.88 -40.33
N ARG A 27 -33.49 -33.97 -39.57
CA ARG A 27 -32.78 -34.01 -38.28
C ARG A 27 -31.28 -34.22 -38.39
N PHE A 28 -30.80 -34.94 -39.41
CA PHE A 28 -29.41 -35.40 -39.46
C PHE A 28 -28.58 -34.85 -40.62
N CYS A 29 -29.19 -34.28 -41.65
CA CYS A 29 -28.45 -33.70 -42.79
C CYS A 29 -28.41 -32.16 -42.81
N GLY A 30 -29.11 -31.49 -41.90
CA GLY A 30 -28.97 -30.05 -41.69
C GLY A 30 -27.86 -29.76 -40.70
N SER A 31 -26.61 -29.65 -41.16
CA SER A 31 -25.58 -29.00 -40.35
C SER A 31 -25.99 -27.55 -40.17
N VAL A 32 -26.57 -27.23 -39.01
CA VAL A 32 -26.73 -25.85 -38.58
C VAL A 32 -25.32 -25.28 -38.52
N SER A 33 -24.99 -24.46 -39.52
CA SER A 33 -23.76 -23.67 -39.52
C SER A 33 -23.89 -22.68 -38.38
N LEU A 34 -23.51 -23.12 -37.18
CA LEU A 34 -23.34 -22.21 -36.06
C LEU A 34 -22.19 -21.27 -36.46
N PRO A 35 -22.36 -19.95 -36.31
CA PRO A 35 -21.25 -19.02 -36.52
C PRO A 35 -20.06 -19.52 -35.70
N ALA A 36 -18.86 -19.36 -36.26
CA ALA A 36 -17.63 -19.79 -35.59
C ALA A 36 -17.68 -19.32 -34.13
N LYS A 37 -17.52 -20.26 -33.19
CA LYS A 37 -17.47 -19.96 -31.77
C LYS A 37 -16.46 -18.82 -31.60
N PRO A 38 -16.84 -17.68 -31.01
CA PRO A 38 -15.90 -16.60 -30.76
C PRO A 38 -14.69 -17.18 -30.04
N ASP A 39 -13.50 -16.72 -30.39
CA ASP A 39 -12.29 -17.12 -29.68
C ASP A 39 -12.54 -16.99 -28.18
N ALA A 40 -12.18 -18.03 -27.43
CA ALA A 40 -12.31 -17.98 -25.98
C ALA A 40 -11.59 -16.71 -25.52
N PRO A 41 -12.22 -15.86 -24.68
CA PRO A 41 -11.53 -14.69 -24.17
C PRO A 41 -10.22 -15.19 -23.55
N PRO A 42 -9.09 -14.48 -23.80
CA PRO A 42 -7.80 -14.91 -23.31
C PRO A 42 -7.95 -15.24 -21.83
N THR A 43 -7.68 -16.50 -21.47
CA THR A 43 -7.88 -16.98 -20.11
C THR A 43 -7.05 -16.08 -19.21
N THR A 44 -7.74 -15.29 -18.39
CA THR A 44 -7.10 -14.39 -17.45
C THR A 44 -6.52 -15.26 -16.36
N SER A 45 -5.31 -15.79 -16.60
CA SER A 45 -4.61 -16.64 -15.66
C SER A 45 -4.14 -15.78 -14.50
N GLY A 46 -4.52 -16.19 -13.29
CA GLY A 46 -4.18 -15.49 -12.06
C GLY A 46 -5.06 -15.97 -10.91
N THR A 47 -4.51 -15.91 -9.70
CA THR A 47 -5.31 -16.10 -8.48
C THR A 47 -6.36 -15.00 -8.38
N SER A 48 -7.48 -15.24 -7.66
CA SER A 48 -8.53 -14.22 -7.47
C SER A 48 -7.99 -12.89 -6.93
N LYS A 49 -6.91 -12.93 -6.13
CA LYS A 49 -6.19 -11.74 -5.65
C LYS A 49 -5.49 -10.98 -6.78
N GLN A 50 -4.87 -11.66 -7.74
CA GLN A 50 -4.20 -11.04 -8.89
C GLN A 50 -5.22 -10.42 -9.87
N LEU A 51 -6.39 -11.03 -10.01
CA LEU A 51 -7.46 -10.46 -10.83
C LEU A 51 -8.06 -9.21 -10.18
N LEU A 52 -8.29 -9.25 -8.86
CA LEU A 52 -8.74 -8.09 -8.08
C LEU A 52 -7.70 -6.96 -8.12
N SER A 53 -6.40 -7.26 -7.97
CA SER A 53 -5.35 -6.24 -8.04
C SER A 53 -5.25 -5.61 -9.42
N ARG A 54 -5.37 -6.38 -10.51
CA ARG A 54 -5.43 -5.84 -11.88
C ARG A 54 -6.67 -4.99 -12.12
N SER A 55 -7.83 -5.37 -11.58
CA SER A 55 -9.04 -4.56 -11.70
C SER A 55 -8.91 -3.22 -10.95
N ALA A 56 -8.24 -3.24 -9.79
CA ALA A 56 -7.94 -2.06 -8.98
C ALA A 56 -6.84 -1.16 -9.59
N ALA A 57 -6.15 -1.63 -10.63
CA ALA A 57 -5.10 -0.87 -11.33
C ALA A 57 -5.65 0.11 -12.37
N THR A 58 -6.96 0.10 -12.66
CA THR A 58 -7.55 1.07 -13.59
C THR A 58 -7.72 2.44 -12.93
N ALA A 59 -7.46 3.52 -13.67
CA ALA A 59 -7.54 4.90 -13.16
C ALA A 59 -8.92 5.21 -12.53
N GLY A 60 -10.02 4.80 -13.18
CA GLY A 60 -11.37 5.03 -12.67
C GLY A 60 -11.66 4.27 -11.36
N VAL A 61 -11.09 3.08 -11.16
CA VAL A 61 -11.24 2.37 -9.88
C VAL A 61 -10.40 3.04 -8.79
N TYR A 62 -9.18 3.47 -9.12
CA TYR A 62 -8.32 4.19 -8.19
C TYR A 62 -8.94 5.51 -7.72
N GLU A 63 -9.50 6.31 -8.63
CA GLU A 63 -10.20 7.55 -8.28
C GLU A 63 -11.39 7.30 -7.34
N ASN A 64 -12.20 6.27 -7.62
CA ASN A 64 -13.30 5.88 -6.74
C ASN A 64 -12.81 5.43 -5.35
N LEU A 65 -11.66 4.74 -5.27
CA LEU A 65 -11.05 4.37 -3.99
C LEU A 65 -10.57 5.60 -3.23
N LEU A 66 -9.90 6.55 -3.88
CA LEU A 66 -9.49 7.82 -3.26
C LEU A 66 -10.70 8.58 -2.70
N ALA A 67 -11.79 8.67 -3.46
CA ALA A 67 -13.01 9.34 -3.02
C ALA A 67 -13.64 8.65 -1.79
N LYS A 68 -13.75 7.32 -1.82
CA LYS A 68 -14.31 6.53 -0.72
C LYS A 68 -13.46 6.64 0.55
N ASP A 69 -12.15 6.51 0.41
CA ASP A 69 -11.23 6.54 1.55
C ASP A 69 -11.12 7.96 2.13
N ALA A 70 -11.20 9.00 1.31
CA ALA A 70 -11.25 10.38 1.78
C ALA A 70 -12.51 10.67 2.62
N VAL A 71 -13.67 10.15 2.22
CA VAL A 71 -14.90 10.22 3.04
C VAL A 71 -14.70 9.50 4.37
N ALA A 72 -14.12 8.29 4.36
CA ALA A 72 -13.86 7.53 5.59
C ALA A 72 -12.86 8.24 6.52
N ALA A 73 -11.88 8.94 5.94
CA ALA A 73 -10.88 9.73 6.66
C ALA A 73 -11.38 11.13 7.08
N GLY A 74 -12.55 11.56 6.61
CA GLY A 74 -13.08 12.91 6.87
C GLY A 74 -12.26 14.03 6.22
N VAL A 75 -11.64 13.76 5.07
CA VAL A 75 -10.79 14.72 4.33
C VAL A 75 -11.32 14.95 2.91
N ARG A 76 -10.82 15.98 2.24
CA ARG A 76 -11.12 16.21 0.81
C ARG A 76 -10.51 15.08 -0.04
N ALA A 77 -11.31 14.52 -0.95
CA ALA A 77 -10.83 13.58 -1.95
C ALA A 77 -9.79 14.26 -2.86
N PRO A 78 -8.56 13.73 -2.93
CA PRO A 78 -7.57 14.23 -3.87
C PRO A 78 -7.85 13.68 -5.28
N SER A 79 -7.50 14.45 -6.32
CA SER A 79 -7.50 13.94 -7.68
C SER A 79 -6.28 13.03 -7.94
N ILE A 80 -6.33 12.24 -9.01
CA ILE A 80 -5.16 11.45 -9.45
C ILE A 80 -3.96 12.37 -9.71
N GLU A 81 -4.18 13.54 -10.31
CA GLU A 81 -3.13 14.52 -10.59
C GLU A 81 -2.49 15.02 -9.29
N GLU A 82 -3.30 15.37 -8.28
CA GLU A 82 -2.80 15.77 -6.96
C GLU A 82 -2.01 14.66 -6.29
N MET A 83 -2.51 13.42 -6.36
CA MET A 83 -1.82 12.24 -5.86
C MET A 83 -0.59 11.88 -6.68
N SER A 84 -0.35 12.46 -7.86
CA SER A 84 0.83 12.23 -8.70
C SER A 84 1.91 13.31 -8.54
N ARG A 85 1.68 14.30 -7.67
CA ARG A 85 2.68 15.34 -7.35
C ARG A 85 3.75 14.80 -6.43
N LYS A 86 4.99 15.27 -6.62
CA LYS A 86 6.09 14.97 -5.71
C LYS A 86 5.79 15.57 -4.33
N PHE A 87 6.03 14.78 -3.30
CA PHE A 87 6.00 15.29 -1.93
C PHE A 87 7.29 16.04 -1.58
N ALA A 88 7.18 17.08 -0.76
CA ALA A 88 8.33 17.81 -0.26
C ALA A 88 9.13 16.89 0.67
N TYR A 89 10.32 16.51 0.24
CA TYR A 89 11.22 15.61 0.94
C TYR A 89 12.45 16.36 1.43
N ARG A 90 12.80 16.18 2.70
CA ARG A 90 14.01 16.75 3.31
C ARG A 90 14.82 15.61 3.95
N VAL A 91 16.14 15.68 3.83
CA VAL A 91 17.05 14.75 4.48
C VAL A 91 18.24 15.51 5.04
N ASP A 92 18.64 15.15 6.25
CA ASP A 92 19.88 15.58 6.90
C ASP A 92 20.65 14.33 7.31
N GLU A 93 21.87 14.19 6.82
CA GLU A 93 22.80 13.09 7.14
C GLU A 93 23.99 13.58 7.99
N GLY A 94 23.91 14.82 8.49
CA GLY A 94 24.90 15.40 9.37
C GLY A 94 24.84 14.72 10.73
N ARG A 95 25.98 14.20 11.20
CA ARG A 95 26.06 13.68 12.56
C ARG A 95 25.89 14.82 13.56
N GLN A 96 24.88 14.73 14.42
CA GLN A 96 24.62 15.68 15.49
C GLN A 96 24.57 14.94 16.82
N VAL A 97 25.17 15.51 17.86
CA VAL A 97 25.04 15.00 19.23
C VAL A 97 24.10 15.93 19.98
N LEU A 98 23.09 15.36 20.63
CA LEU A 98 22.14 16.05 21.50
C LEU A 98 22.48 15.67 22.94
N GLU A 99 23.13 16.59 23.64
CA GLU A 99 23.37 16.45 25.08
C GLU A 99 22.07 16.76 25.85
N VAL A 100 21.86 16.08 26.98
CA VAL A 100 20.69 16.36 27.80
C VAL A 100 20.79 17.75 28.43
N GLY A 101 19.73 18.55 28.25
CA GLY A 101 19.66 19.92 28.73
C GLY A 101 20.11 20.98 27.71
N GLU A 102 20.64 20.57 26.55
CA GLU A 102 20.89 21.50 25.46
C GLU A 102 19.59 22.00 24.80
N PRO A 103 19.61 23.19 24.18
CA PRO A 103 18.51 23.67 23.35
C PRO A 103 18.16 22.69 22.21
N ALA A 104 16.91 22.75 21.76
CA ALA A 104 16.47 21.97 20.61
C ALA A 104 17.23 22.40 19.34
N LYS A 105 17.59 21.42 18.49
CA LYS A 105 18.30 21.65 17.22
C LYS A 105 17.31 21.49 16.06
N PRO A 106 17.18 22.49 15.16
CA PRO A 106 16.31 22.38 13.99
C PRO A 106 16.96 21.50 12.92
N VAL A 107 16.25 20.46 12.46
CA VAL A 107 16.74 19.50 11.45
C VAL A 107 15.59 19.04 10.57
N ALA A 108 15.70 19.22 9.24
CA ALA A 108 14.74 18.72 8.25
C ALA A 108 13.25 19.05 8.54
N GLY A 109 12.95 20.22 9.13
CA GLY A 109 11.58 20.63 9.50
C GLY A 109 11.10 20.13 10.87
N LEU A 110 12.00 19.53 11.65
CA LEU A 110 11.78 19.13 13.04
C LEU A 110 12.66 19.97 13.99
N GLU A 111 12.25 20.07 15.23
CA GLU A 111 13.10 20.47 16.37
C GLU A 111 13.35 19.24 17.23
N LEU A 112 14.62 18.89 17.44
CA LEU A 112 15.04 17.70 18.16
C LEU A 112 15.76 18.07 19.45
N ARG A 113 15.40 17.42 20.56
CA ARG A 113 16.04 17.65 21.86
C ARG A 113 16.17 16.35 22.66
N ALA A 114 17.33 16.14 23.27
CA ALA A 114 17.52 15.04 24.22
C ALA A 114 17.09 15.49 25.62
N LEU A 115 16.28 14.67 26.27
CA LEU A 115 15.79 14.92 27.63
C LEU A 115 16.01 13.70 28.50
N HIS A 116 16.21 13.96 29.79
CA HIS A 116 16.09 12.98 30.85
C HIS A 116 14.67 13.05 31.42
N SER A 117 13.92 11.96 31.30
CA SER A 117 12.55 11.84 31.82
C SER A 117 12.43 10.56 32.63
N ASP A 118 12.10 10.68 33.91
CA ASP A 118 12.10 9.58 34.88
C ASP A 118 13.43 8.80 34.86
N ASP A 119 13.43 7.52 34.49
CA ASP A 119 14.64 6.70 34.36
C ASP A 119 15.04 6.48 32.88
N SER A 120 14.62 7.38 31.98
CA SER A 120 14.78 7.21 30.52
C SER A 120 15.48 8.38 29.85
N LEU A 121 16.35 8.04 28.89
CA LEU A 121 16.82 8.95 27.86
C LEU A 121 15.76 9.00 26.75
N VAL A 122 15.19 10.18 26.54
CA VAL A 122 14.13 10.38 25.56
C VAL A 122 14.54 11.43 24.52
N LEU A 123 14.05 11.22 23.29
CA LEU A 123 14.11 12.17 22.21
C LEU A 123 12.76 12.90 22.12
N GLU A 124 12.76 14.20 22.37
CA GLU A 124 11.65 15.08 22.05
C GLU A 124 11.74 15.50 20.58
N ILE A 125 10.63 15.34 19.86
CA ILE A 125 10.52 15.57 18.43
C ILE A 125 9.36 16.52 18.21
N LYS A 126 9.61 17.71 17.70
CA LYS A 126 8.56 18.70 17.41
C LYS A 126 8.53 19.02 15.92
N ASN A 127 7.34 18.97 15.32
CA ASN A 127 7.14 19.40 13.94
C ASN A 127 6.97 20.92 13.90
N THR A 128 7.86 21.63 13.20
CA THR A 128 7.80 23.10 13.07
C THR A 128 7.18 23.58 11.77
N THR A 129 6.71 22.64 10.94
CA THR A 129 6.07 22.94 9.65
C THR A 129 4.56 23.12 9.79
N GLY A 130 3.94 23.71 8.77
CA GLY A 130 2.48 23.82 8.66
C GLY A 130 1.78 22.55 8.14
N ALA A 131 2.53 21.48 7.83
CA ALA A 131 2.03 20.25 7.23
C ALA A 131 2.28 19.04 8.15
N THR A 132 1.48 17.98 8.00
CA THR A 132 1.78 16.70 8.65
C THR A 132 2.99 16.09 7.95
N LEU A 133 3.97 15.66 8.75
CA LEU A 133 5.19 15.03 8.23
C LEU A 133 5.12 13.52 8.45
N ALA A 134 5.48 12.73 7.45
CA ALA A 134 6.12 11.45 7.73
C ALA A 134 7.57 11.70 8.13
N TYR A 135 8.09 10.94 9.08
CA TYR A 135 9.46 11.13 9.56
C TYR A 135 10.20 9.82 9.86
N ASN A 136 11.52 9.85 9.71
CA ASN A 136 12.43 8.81 10.16
C ASN A 136 13.66 9.46 10.80
N ILE A 137 13.98 9.04 12.03
CA ILE A 137 15.11 9.56 12.78
C ILE A 137 15.96 8.39 13.25
N THR A 138 17.16 8.29 12.70
CA THR A 138 18.19 7.35 13.13
C THR A 138 18.96 7.97 14.27
N ALA A 139 18.71 7.45 15.48
CA ALA A 139 19.35 7.89 16.71
C ALA A 139 20.06 6.71 17.38
N GLN A 140 21.18 6.99 18.02
CA GLN A 140 21.91 6.04 18.86
C GLN A 140 22.33 6.70 20.17
N PRO A 141 22.14 6.04 21.32
CA PRO A 141 22.66 6.53 22.58
C PRO A 141 24.19 6.53 22.57
N THR A 142 24.77 7.52 23.23
CA THR A 142 26.22 7.64 23.46
C THR A 142 26.47 7.59 24.97
N PRO A 143 27.29 6.66 25.48
CA PRO A 143 27.95 5.57 24.75
C PRO A 143 26.96 4.54 24.19
N ASN A 144 27.36 3.84 23.12
CA ASN A 144 26.51 2.84 22.47
C ASN A 144 26.34 1.62 23.38
N ILE A 145 25.15 1.51 23.99
CA ILE A 145 24.76 0.44 24.92
C ILE A 145 23.46 -0.21 24.47
N ALA A 146 23.21 -1.45 24.91
CA ALA A 146 21.98 -2.15 24.61
C ALA A 146 20.78 -1.51 25.35
N CYS A 147 19.86 -0.92 24.59
CA CYS A 147 18.71 -0.17 25.12
C CYS A 147 17.38 -0.94 25.10
N ASN A 148 17.44 -2.27 24.95
CA ASN A 148 16.26 -3.11 24.80
C ASN A 148 15.32 -3.09 26.02
N ALA A 149 15.84 -2.77 27.21
CA ALA A 149 15.11 -2.72 28.46
C ALA A 149 14.26 -1.45 28.65
N ALA A 150 14.47 -0.42 27.81
CA ALA A 150 13.73 0.83 27.94
C ALA A 150 12.25 0.63 27.59
N ARG A 151 11.35 1.11 28.47
CA ARG A 151 9.91 1.03 28.24
C ARG A 151 9.53 2.01 27.13
N PRO A 152 8.89 1.56 26.03
CA PRO A 152 8.47 2.46 24.98
C PRO A 152 7.33 3.36 25.48
N LEU A 153 7.44 4.66 25.20
CA LEU A 153 6.32 5.58 25.33
C LEU A 153 5.39 5.47 24.11
N PRO A 154 4.07 5.65 24.29
CA PRO A 154 3.12 5.83 23.19
C PRO A 154 3.52 6.96 22.24
N LEU A 155 3.61 6.68 20.94
CA LEU A 155 3.76 7.71 19.90
C LEU A 155 3.16 7.26 18.57
N ASN A 156 2.99 8.17 17.62
CA ASN A 156 2.84 7.79 16.22
C ASN A 156 4.22 7.77 15.54
N ALA A 157 4.81 6.57 15.46
CA ALA A 157 6.15 6.37 14.89
C ALA A 157 6.32 6.71 13.40
N LEU A 158 5.25 7.00 12.65
CA LEU A 158 5.32 7.27 11.21
C LEU A 158 5.05 8.73 10.88
N THR A 159 4.07 9.34 11.55
CA THR A 159 3.60 10.68 11.21
C THR A 159 3.55 11.59 12.42
N ILE A 160 3.84 12.86 12.23
CA ILE A 160 3.72 13.92 13.23
C ILE A 160 2.93 15.11 12.66
N ALA A 161 1.85 15.50 13.33
CA ALA A 161 0.97 16.59 12.91
C ALA A 161 1.67 17.97 13.00
N PRO A 162 1.15 19.01 12.33
CA PRO A 162 1.72 20.36 12.42
C PRO A 162 1.77 20.84 13.86
N ASN A 163 2.92 21.39 14.29
CA ASN A 163 3.15 21.88 15.66
C ASN A 163 3.01 20.82 16.78
N GLU A 164 2.83 19.55 16.43
CA GLU A 164 2.81 18.45 17.41
C GLU A 164 4.21 18.21 17.97
N THR A 165 4.26 17.82 19.25
CA THR A 165 5.47 17.36 19.92
C THR A 165 5.26 15.93 20.40
N LEU A 166 6.16 15.05 20.02
CA LEU A 166 6.19 13.65 20.40
C LEU A 166 7.42 13.37 21.27
N ILE A 167 7.31 12.40 22.17
CA ILE A 167 8.42 11.93 23.00
C ILE A 167 8.67 10.46 22.66
N ARG A 168 9.90 10.14 22.29
CA ARG A 168 10.33 8.79 21.93
C ARG A 168 11.40 8.31 22.91
N THR A 169 11.16 7.20 23.59
CA THR A 169 12.18 6.58 24.44
C THR A 169 13.29 5.98 23.59
N GLU A 170 14.53 6.37 23.86
CA GLU A 170 15.72 5.83 23.18
C GLU A 170 16.44 4.80 24.06
N CYS A 171 16.57 5.08 25.36
CA CYS A 171 17.28 4.19 26.29
C CYS A 171 16.85 4.38 27.74
N VAL A 172 17.30 3.46 28.61
CA VAL A 172 17.34 3.70 30.06
C VAL A 172 18.44 4.73 30.34
N TRP A 173 18.13 5.72 31.17
CA TRP A 173 19.06 6.80 31.49
C TRP A 173 20.27 6.32 32.30
N ARG A 174 21.44 6.92 32.01
CA ARG A 174 22.64 6.90 32.84
C ARG A 174 23.31 8.26 32.74
N ASN A 175 23.96 8.69 33.82
CA ASN A 175 24.68 9.96 33.83
C ASN A 175 25.74 10.03 32.72
N GLY A 176 25.79 11.16 32.02
CA GLY A 176 26.70 11.39 30.89
C GLY A 176 26.25 10.78 29.57
N MET A 177 24.99 10.34 29.46
CA MET A 177 24.44 9.89 28.18
C MET A 177 23.96 11.05 27.30
N ALA A 178 24.15 10.86 25.99
CA ALA A 178 23.67 11.76 24.93
C ALA A 178 23.01 10.97 23.79
N LEU A 179 22.39 11.66 22.85
CA LEU A 179 21.85 11.05 21.62
C LEU A 179 22.65 11.50 20.40
N ALA A 180 23.26 10.55 19.71
CA ALA A 180 23.85 10.78 18.40
C ALA A 180 22.79 10.55 17.31
N ILE A 181 22.38 11.62 16.65
CA ILE A 181 21.52 11.59 15.47
C ILE A 181 22.42 11.48 14.23
N SER A 182 22.23 10.45 13.41
CA SER A 182 23.00 10.25 12.19
C SER A 182 22.22 10.53 10.92
N LYS A 183 20.89 10.46 10.98
CA LYS A 183 20.01 10.72 9.83
C LYS A 183 18.64 11.18 10.28
N VAL A 184 18.11 12.21 9.62
CA VAL A 184 16.73 12.66 9.75
C VAL A 184 16.13 12.79 8.35
N GLU A 185 15.02 12.12 8.12
CA GLU A 185 14.25 12.18 6.87
C GLU A 185 12.84 12.65 7.18
N THR A 186 12.31 13.58 6.38
CA THR A 186 10.91 14.01 6.47
C THR A 186 10.25 14.13 5.10
N ILE A 187 8.95 13.82 5.04
CA ILE A 187 8.10 13.95 3.86
C ILE A 187 6.82 14.69 4.26
N GLU A 188 6.49 15.79 3.58
CA GLU A 188 5.18 16.44 3.74
C GLU A 188 4.08 15.60 3.11
N LEU A 189 3.06 15.28 3.89
CA LEU A 189 1.99 14.37 3.48
C LEU A 189 0.70 15.11 3.14
N PRO A 190 -0.02 14.69 2.10
CA PRO A 190 -1.41 15.08 1.92
C PRO A 190 -2.29 14.43 3.00
N PRO A 191 -3.45 15.03 3.35
CA PRO A 191 -4.32 14.51 4.41
C PRO A 191 -4.70 13.03 4.24
N LEU A 192 -5.01 12.59 3.01
CA LEU A 192 -5.33 11.19 2.75
C LEU A 192 -4.11 10.26 2.91
N GLY A 193 -2.91 10.74 2.58
CA GLY A 193 -1.67 9.97 2.78
C GLY A 193 -1.35 9.73 4.26
N VAL A 194 -1.69 10.68 5.13
CA VAL A 194 -1.61 10.49 6.59
C VAL A 194 -2.51 9.33 7.03
N HIS A 195 -3.75 9.31 6.53
CA HIS A 195 -4.70 8.25 6.84
C HIS A 195 -4.21 6.87 6.38
N TYR A 196 -3.60 6.77 5.20
CA TYR A 196 -3.02 5.52 4.72
C TYR A 196 -1.82 5.07 5.55
N LEU A 197 -0.89 5.97 5.88
CA LEU A 197 0.29 5.63 6.68
C LEU A 197 -0.06 5.23 8.12
N HIS A 198 -1.14 5.74 8.72
CA HIS A 198 -1.61 5.28 10.03
C HIS A 198 -1.97 3.79 10.09
N GLN A 199 -2.27 3.19 8.94
CA GLN A 199 -2.61 1.78 8.84
C GLN A 199 -1.37 0.90 8.66
N VAL A 200 -0.25 1.49 8.24
CA VAL A 200 1.01 0.81 7.93
C VAL A 200 1.80 0.52 9.22
N PRO A 201 2.17 -0.73 9.51
CA PRO A 201 3.04 -1.01 10.64
C PRO A 201 4.44 -0.42 10.39
N PRO A 202 5.05 0.32 11.34
CA PRO A 202 6.34 0.98 11.13
C PRO A 202 7.47 0.05 10.72
N ALA A 203 7.51 -1.18 11.29
CA ALA A 203 8.51 -2.18 10.95
C ALA A 203 8.46 -2.62 9.48
N GLN A 204 7.31 -2.43 8.81
CA GLN A 204 7.18 -2.72 7.39
C GLN A 204 7.99 -1.68 6.58
N VAL A 205 7.91 -0.39 6.92
CA VAL A 205 8.70 0.64 6.19
C VAL A 205 10.17 0.75 6.64
N GLY A 206 10.71 -0.28 7.31
CA GLY A 206 12.12 -0.32 7.72
C GLY A 206 12.45 0.43 9.00
N LEU A 207 11.46 0.87 9.80
CA LEU A 207 11.74 1.46 11.11
C LEU A 207 12.21 0.39 12.11
N PRO A 208 13.19 0.70 12.97
CA PRO A 208 13.73 -0.26 13.92
C PRO A 208 12.66 -0.68 14.95
N ALA A 209 12.77 -1.93 15.44
CA ALA A 209 11.81 -2.50 16.38
C ALA A 209 11.65 -1.66 17.65
N SER A 210 12.71 -1.01 18.14
CA SER A 210 12.66 -0.11 19.30
C SER A 210 11.64 1.01 19.11
N VAL A 211 11.62 1.62 17.93
CA VAL A 211 10.70 2.70 17.54
C VAL A 211 9.30 2.14 17.26
N ALA A 212 9.21 1.00 16.56
CA ALA A 212 7.93 0.38 16.22
C ALA A 212 7.13 -0.07 17.46
N ARG A 213 7.78 -0.47 18.56
CA ARG A 213 7.10 -0.90 19.81
C ARG A 213 6.28 0.20 20.48
N GLY A 214 6.68 1.47 20.33
CA GLY A 214 5.94 2.60 20.88
C GLY A 214 4.80 3.06 19.99
N HIS A 215 4.72 2.55 18.75
CA HIS A 215 3.72 2.97 17.80
C HIS A 215 2.31 2.62 18.26
N GLN A 216 1.50 3.64 18.47
CA GLN A 216 0.06 3.50 18.61
C GLN A 216 -0.58 3.88 17.29
N ALA A 217 -0.92 2.86 16.50
CA ALA A 217 -1.89 3.06 15.44
C ALA A 217 -3.17 3.61 16.08
N THR A 218 -3.83 4.56 15.43
CA THR A 218 -5.24 4.79 15.71
C THR A 218 -5.93 3.42 15.66
N ARG A 219 -6.78 3.10 16.64
CA ARG A 219 -7.40 1.76 16.88
C ARG A 219 -8.33 1.29 15.75
N SER A 220 -7.97 1.56 14.51
CA SER A 220 -8.59 1.06 13.30
C SER A 220 -8.40 -0.46 13.25
N ARG A 221 -9.49 -1.17 12.98
CA ARG A 221 -9.49 -2.61 12.69
C ARG A 221 -8.79 -2.93 11.36
N ASP A 222 -8.31 -1.91 10.64
CA ASP A 222 -7.80 -2.02 9.27
C ASP A 222 -6.27 -1.94 9.18
N ALA A 223 -5.54 -2.15 10.29
CA ALA A 223 -4.08 -2.23 10.26
C ALA A 223 -3.62 -3.27 9.23
N CYS A 224 -2.62 -2.92 8.42
CA CYS A 224 -2.12 -3.81 7.37
C CYS A 224 -1.45 -5.03 8.01
N SER A 225 -1.91 -6.24 7.68
CA SER A 225 -1.40 -7.47 8.28
C SER A 225 -0.02 -7.89 7.76
N SER A 226 0.27 -7.62 6.48
CA SER A 226 1.55 -7.93 5.84
C SER A 226 1.68 -7.12 4.56
N ILE A 227 2.68 -6.25 4.51
CA ILE A 227 2.87 -5.34 3.39
C ILE A 227 3.96 -5.85 2.43
N HIS A 228 4.90 -6.64 2.94
CA HIS A 228 6.11 -6.99 2.21
C HIS A 228 6.17 -8.45 1.78
N SER A 229 6.51 -8.64 0.50
CA SER A 229 7.15 -9.86 0.03
C SER A 229 8.57 -9.95 0.60
N ASN A 230 9.15 -11.15 0.64
CA ASN A 230 10.56 -11.32 1.05
C ASN A 230 11.52 -10.39 0.27
N VAL A 231 11.18 -10.06 -0.97
CA VAL A 231 11.94 -9.15 -1.85
C VAL A 231 12.05 -7.75 -1.25
N VAL A 232 10.96 -7.19 -0.71
CA VAL A 232 11.00 -5.83 -0.15
C VAL A 232 11.84 -5.78 1.12
N ARG A 233 11.78 -6.82 1.96
CA ARG A 233 12.64 -6.92 3.14
C ARG A 233 14.12 -7.00 2.75
N THR A 234 14.48 -7.87 1.81
CA THR A 234 15.86 -7.97 1.33
C THR A 234 16.32 -6.66 0.67
N GLY A 235 15.45 -5.99 -0.08
CA GLY A 235 15.76 -4.68 -0.67
C GLY A 235 15.99 -3.58 0.38
N LEU A 236 15.25 -3.60 1.49
CA LEU A 236 15.50 -2.73 2.64
C LEU A 236 16.85 -3.03 3.31
N GLU A 237 17.16 -4.31 3.55
CA GLU A 237 18.41 -4.76 4.17
C GLU A 237 19.64 -4.42 3.30
N ASN A 238 19.51 -4.52 1.98
CA ASN A 238 20.56 -4.19 1.02
C ASN A 238 20.65 -2.68 0.70
N GLY A 239 19.68 -1.87 1.13
CA GLY A 239 19.59 -0.46 0.78
C GLY A 239 19.15 -0.18 -0.67
N GLU A 240 18.60 -1.18 -1.38
CA GLU A 240 18.04 -1.04 -2.73
C GLU A 240 16.68 -0.33 -2.72
N ILE A 241 15.94 -0.48 -1.62
CA ILE A 241 14.65 0.17 -1.35
C ILE A 241 14.84 1.06 -0.12
N GLY A 242 14.59 2.34 -0.27
CA GLY A 242 14.67 3.29 0.83
C GLY A 242 13.38 3.41 1.64
N TRP A 243 13.50 3.91 2.88
CA TRP A 243 12.34 4.35 3.67
C TRP A 243 11.43 5.29 2.87
N ARG A 244 12.03 6.26 2.18
CA ARG A 244 11.32 7.23 1.33
C ARG A 244 10.44 6.56 0.26
N ASP A 245 10.93 5.49 -0.38
CA ASP A 245 10.18 4.79 -1.45
C ASP A 245 8.91 4.16 -0.89
N LEU A 246 9.02 3.50 0.26
CA LEU A 246 7.90 2.83 0.93
C LEU A 246 6.89 3.86 1.43
N VAL A 247 7.35 4.93 2.07
CA VAL A 247 6.47 5.97 2.60
C VAL A 247 5.77 6.71 1.46
N ASP A 248 6.47 7.08 0.39
CA ASP A 248 5.87 7.74 -0.78
C ASP A 248 4.82 6.84 -1.45
N PHE A 249 5.11 5.54 -1.60
CA PHE A 249 4.15 4.58 -2.15
C PHE A 249 2.90 4.45 -1.28
N TYR A 250 3.05 4.20 0.04
CA TYR A 250 1.92 3.97 0.94
C TYR A 250 1.17 5.24 1.33
N ALA A 251 1.78 6.41 1.18
CA ALA A 251 1.05 7.67 1.24
C ALA A 251 0.14 7.87 0.00
N ARG A 252 0.40 7.16 -1.10
CA ARG A 252 -0.41 7.22 -2.33
C ARG A 252 -1.37 6.05 -2.49
N HIS A 253 -1.07 4.92 -1.87
CA HIS A 253 -1.80 3.67 -2.05
C HIS A 253 -2.15 3.04 -0.72
N ARG A 254 -3.44 2.72 -0.55
CA ARG A 254 -3.89 1.92 0.58
C ARG A 254 -3.22 0.54 0.57
N CYS A 255 -2.61 0.16 1.69
CA CYS A 255 -1.86 -1.09 1.80
C CYS A 255 -2.72 -2.36 1.65
N GLN A 256 -4.03 -2.29 1.86
CA GLN A 256 -4.92 -3.46 1.76
C GLN A 256 -5.23 -3.83 0.31
N THR A 257 -5.03 -2.91 -0.62
CA THR A 257 -5.34 -3.10 -2.05
C THR A 257 -4.06 -3.20 -2.87
N TYR A 258 -3.06 -2.38 -2.57
CA TYR A 258 -1.86 -2.26 -3.37
C TYR A 258 -0.64 -2.85 -2.66
N GLN A 259 0.09 -3.68 -3.40
CA GLN A 259 1.38 -4.22 -2.97
C GLN A 259 2.50 -3.35 -3.54
N PHE A 260 3.56 -3.16 -2.76
CA PHE A 260 4.71 -2.37 -3.19
C PHE A 260 5.40 -3.04 -4.39
N PRO A 261 5.48 -2.37 -5.56
CA PRO A 261 6.28 -2.85 -6.68
C PRO A 261 7.77 -2.67 -6.37
N HIS A 262 8.58 -3.71 -6.49
CA HIS A 262 10.02 -3.65 -6.21
C HIS A 262 10.79 -2.60 -7.04
N GLU A 263 10.32 -2.31 -8.25
CA GLU A 263 10.85 -1.27 -9.16
C GLU A 263 10.42 0.15 -8.76
N TYR A 264 9.46 0.30 -7.84
CA TYR A 264 8.94 1.61 -7.46
C TYR A 264 10.01 2.44 -6.76
N ARG A 265 10.11 3.71 -7.14
CA ARG A 265 10.94 4.72 -6.47
C ARG A 265 10.10 5.96 -6.20
N ALA A 266 10.37 6.60 -5.08
CA ALA A 266 9.67 7.82 -4.68
C ALA A 266 9.79 8.89 -5.77
N LEU A 267 8.70 9.63 -6.00
CA LEU A 267 8.64 10.61 -7.06
C LEU A 267 9.69 11.73 -6.83
N THR A 268 10.47 12.02 -7.88
CA THR A 268 11.48 13.10 -7.88
C THR A 268 11.01 14.35 -8.64
N ARG A 269 9.94 14.20 -9.43
CA ARG A 269 9.24 15.26 -10.16
C ARG A 269 7.74 14.93 -10.28
N ASP A 270 6.93 15.95 -10.47
CA ASP A 270 5.47 15.81 -10.62
C ASP A 270 5.12 14.99 -11.87
N GLY A 271 4.11 14.12 -11.75
CA GLY A 271 3.61 13.32 -12.87
C GLY A 271 4.62 12.29 -13.41
N GLN A 272 5.67 11.96 -12.65
CA GLN A 272 6.69 11.00 -13.08
C GLN A 272 6.13 9.60 -13.36
N ILE A 273 5.12 9.19 -12.57
CA ILE A 273 4.48 7.88 -12.64
C ILE A 273 2.99 8.10 -12.80
N THR A 274 2.36 7.37 -13.71
CA THR A 274 0.90 7.30 -13.82
C THR A 274 0.36 6.48 -12.66
N LEU A 275 -0.63 7.01 -11.94
CA LEU A 275 -1.27 6.31 -10.85
C LEU A 275 -2.55 5.58 -11.28
N PRO A 276 -2.87 4.43 -10.67
CA PRO A 276 -2.14 3.78 -9.58
C PRO A 276 -0.84 3.10 -10.05
N ALA A 277 0.18 3.09 -9.18
CA ALA A 277 1.42 2.38 -9.43
C ALA A 277 1.21 0.88 -9.15
N ASP A 278 1.01 0.09 -10.20
CA ASP A 278 0.64 -1.34 -10.10
C ASP A 278 1.80 -2.30 -10.41
N GLY A 279 2.99 -1.77 -10.72
CA GLY A 279 4.16 -2.58 -11.06
C GLY A 279 4.10 -3.27 -12.42
N THR A 280 3.07 -3.01 -13.23
CA THR A 280 2.96 -3.58 -14.59
C THR A 280 3.48 -2.66 -15.68
N GLY A 281 4.00 -1.48 -15.29
CA GLY A 281 4.54 -0.45 -16.18
C GLY A 281 5.69 -0.92 -17.06
N LYS A 282 5.33 -1.53 -18.19
CA LYS A 282 5.73 -1.03 -19.50
C LYS A 282 4.76 0.08 -19.92
#